data_AF-A0A6L5ZHD9-F1
#
_entry.id   AF-A0A6L5ZHD9-F1
#
_cell.length_a   1.000
_cell.length_b   1.000
_cell.length_c   1.000
_cell.angle_alpha   90.00
_cell.angle_beta   90.00
_cell.angle_gamma   90.00
#
_symmetry.space_group_name_H-M   'P 1'
#
loop_
_entity.id
_entity.type
_entity.pdbx_description
1 polymer ?
#
loop_
_entity_poly.entity_id
_entity_poly.type
_entity_poly.pdbx_seq_one_letter_code
_entity_poly.pdbx_strand_id
1 'polypeptide(L)'
;MKALVLDYEIARFGAALFASTLRPSTPTRLGPLKLKELPQADLPNPEWVRIAPRMAGICGSDLATVHGQSSRWFETIVSFPFTPGHEVVADDPNGQRVVVEPVLGCVARGLSPLCTACADGRLGNCERITHGCLDAGLQTGFCCDTGGGWSTEMLAHPSQLHPV
;
A
#
# COMPACT_ATOMS: atom_id res chain seq x y z
N MET A 1 10.44 12.74 -3.02
CA MET A 1 10.39 11.40 -3.60
C MET A 1 9.27 11.31 -4.61
N LYS A 2 9.49 10.61 -5.73
CA LYS A 2 8.46 10.46 -6.78
C LYS A 2 7.57 9.25 -6.48
N ALA A 3 6.26 9.43 -6.61
CA ALA A 3 5.29 8.37 -6.38
C ALA A 3 4.04 8.54 -7.26
N LEU A 4 3.41 7.43 -7.62
CA LEU A 4 2.04 7.41 -8.13
C LEU A 4 1.08 7.39 -6.95
N VAL A 5 0.23 8.40 -6.82
CA VAL A 5 -0.64 8.59 -5.65
C VAL A 5 -2.10 8.51 -6.06
N LEU A 6 -2.89 7.79 -5.28
CA LEU A 6 -4.35 7.80 -5.34
C LEU A 6 -4.90 8.76 -4.26
N ASP A 7 -5.56 9.82 -4.70
CA ASP A 7 -6.28 10.73 -3.82
C ASP A 7 -7.74 10.28 -3.64
N TYR A 8 -8.28 10.52 -2.44
CA TYR A 8 -9.70 10.27 -2.18
C TYR A 8 -10.58 11.38 -2.74
N GLU A 9 -10.93 11.26 -4.02
CA GLU A 9 -11.87 12.16 -4.67
C GLU A 9 -12.99 11.35 -5.35
N ILE A 10 -14.16 11.28 -4.70
CA ILE A 10 -15.32 10.50 -5.17
C ILE A 10 -15.67 10.84 -6.64
N ALA A 11 -15.59 12.12 -7.01
CA ALA A 11 -15.86 12.56 -8.38
C ALA A 11 -14.87 11.95 -9.40
N ARG A 12 -13.58 11.84 -9.05
CA ARG A 12 -12.56 11.23 -9.91
C ARG A 12 -12.74 9.73 -10.03
N PHE A 13 -13.13 9.06 -8.95
CA PHE A 13 -13.47 7.63 -8.98
C PHE A 13 -14.68 7.36 -9.88
N GLY A 14 -15.74 8.17 -9.78
CA GLY A 14 -16.90 8.09 -10.68
C GLY A 14 -16.54 8.35 -12.14
N ALA A 15 -15.70 9.35 -12.41
CA ALA A 15 -15.20 9.65 -13.75
C ALA A 15 -14.34 8.50 -14.31
N ALA A 16 -13.48 7.89 -13.48
CA ALA A 16 -12.67 6.73 -13.85
C ALA A 16 -13.54 5.52 -14.22
N LEU A 17 -14.58 5.24 -13.42
CA LEU A 17 -15.53 4.16 -13.67
C LEU A 17 -16.21 4.33 -15.03
N PHE A 18 -16.73 5.52 -15.32
CA PHE A 18 -17.34 5.80 -16.62
C PHE A 18 -16.33 5.71 -17.76
N ALA A 19 -15.15 6.31 -17.61
CA ALA A 19 -14.10 6.32 -18.64
C ALA A 19 -13.56 4.91 -18.97
N SER A 20 -13.57 4.00 -17.99
CA SER A 20 -13.13 2.61 -18.16
C SER A 20 -13.97 1.85 -19.19
N THR A 21 -15.24 2.24 -19.38
CA THR A 21 -16.14 1.64 -20.38
C THR A 21 -15.80 2.03 -21.83
N LEU A 22 -15.09 3.15 -22.02
CA LEU A 22 -14.74 3.65 -23.35
C LEU A 22 -13.46 3.00 -23.87
N ARG A 23 -12.38 3.09 -23.09
CA ARG A 23 -11.08 2.46 -23.38
C ARG A 23 -10.34 2.15 -22.08
N PRO A 24 -9.63 1.01 -21.98
CA PRO A 24 -8.89 0.62 -20.77
C PRO A 24 -7.86 1.65 -20.29
N SER A 25 -7.29 2.46 -21.18
CA SER A 25 -6.25 3.43 -20.83
C SER A 25 -6.77 4.79 -20.35
N THR A 26 -8.04 5.14 -20.63
CA THR A 26 -8.60 6.46 -20.30
C THR A 26 -8.64 6.80 -18.80
N PRO A 27 -8.92 5.84 -17.89
CA PRO A 27 -8.89 6.08 -16.44
C PRO A 27 -7.55 6.61 -15.93
N THR A 28 -6.42 6.26 -16.55
CA THR A 28 -5.10 6.77 -16.13
C THR A 28 -4.94 8.28 -16.33
N ARG A 29 -5.73 8.90 -17.23
CA ARG A 29 -5.70 10.34 -17.48
C ARG A 29 -6.68 11.11 -16.60
N LEU A 30 -7.92 10.62 -16.51
CA LEU A 30 -9.03 11.31 -15.85
C LEU A 30 -9.26 10.86 -14.40
N GLY A 31 -8.77 9.67 -14.04
CA GLY A 31 -9.01 9.04 -12.76
C GLY A 31 -8.18 9.59 -11.60
N PRO A 32 -8.23 8.90 -10.45
CA PRO A 32 -7.64 9.36 -9.19
C PRO A 32 -6.10 9.27 -9.12
N LEU A 33 -5.47 8.53 -10.04
CA LEU A 33 -4.02 8.31 -10.02
C LEU A 33 -3.24 9.50 -10.57
N LYS A 34 -2.25 9.98 -9.82
CA LYS A 34 -1.36 11.09 -10.22
C LYS A 34 0.10 10.79 -9.89
N LEU A 35 1.01 11.12 -10.80
CA LEU A 35 2.43 11.22 -10.48
C LEU A 35 2.67 12.49 -9.67
N LYS A 36 3.23 12.36 -8.47
CA LYS A 36 3.54 13.48 -7.58
C LYS A 36 4.99 13.40 -7.10
N GLU A 37 5.55 14.55 -6.78
CA GLU A 37 6.75 14.67 -5.96
C GLU A 37 6.27 14.93 -4.51
N LEU A 38 6.57 14.00 -3.60
CA LEU A 38 6.15 14.04 -2.20
C LEU A 38 7.35 14.35 -1.29
N PRO A 39 7.14 14.96 -0.12
CA PRO A 39 8.13 14.94 0.93
C PRO A 39 8.43 13.49 1.35
N GLN A 40 9.59 13.28 1.96
CA GLN A 40 9.91 12.00 2.57
C GLN A 40 8.96 11.77 3.76
N ALA A 41 8.26 10.64 3.80
CA ALA A 41 7.29 10.32 4.86
C ALA A 41 7.99 10.08 6.20
N ASP A 42 7.39 10.42 7.33
CA ASP A 42 7.97 10.08 8.64
C ASP A 42 7.86 8.57 8.93
N LEU A 43 8.77 8.02 9.72
CA LEU A 43 8.67 6.63 10.16
C LEU A 43 7.53 6.49 11.19
N PRO A 44 6.66 5.48 11.08
CA PRO A 44 5.60 5.24 12.06
C PRO A 44 6.14 5.07 13.49
N ASN A 45 7.27 4.38 13.63
CA ASN A 45 8.03 4.24 14.88
C ASN A 45 9.49 3.85 14.56
N PRO A 46 10.40 3.76 15.57
CA PRO A 46 11.81 3.44 15.34
C PRO A 46 12.13 2.06 14.73
N GLU A 47 11.19 1.12 14.74
CA GLU A 47 11.39 -0.22 14.16
C GLU A 47 11.22 -0.22 12.63
N TRP A 48 10.49 0.75 12.09
CA TRP A 48 10.23 0.87 10.65
C TRP A 48 11.46 1.34 9.89
N VAL A 49 11.64 0.83 8.68
CA VAL A 49 12.74 1.19 7.80
C VAL A 49 12.23 1.74 6.47
N ARG A 50 13.07 2.56 5.84
CA ARG A 50 12.90 2.97 4.45
C ARG A 50 13.55 1.94 3.55
N ILE A 51 12.84 1.56 2.50
CA ILE A 51 13.36 0.69 1.44
C ILE A 51 13.22 1.40 0.09
N ALA A 52 14.08 1.04 -0.85
CA ALA A 52 14.05 1.58 -2.20
C ALA A 52 13.48 0.52 -3.17
N PRO A 53 12.23 0.66 -3.63
CA PRO A 53 11.66 -0.23 -4.63
C PRO A 53 12.53 -0.27 -5.90
N ARG A 54 12.87 -1.48 -6.34
CA ARG A 54 13.52 -1.73 -7.63
C ARG A 54 12.50 -2.07 -8.70
N MET A 55 11.47 -2.79 -8.27
CA MET A 55 10.39 -3.29 -9.11
C MET A 55 9.14 -3.41 -8.25
N ALA A 56 8.01 -3.04 -8.85
CA ALA A 56 6.70 -3.31 -8.29
C ALA A 56 5.79 -3.88 -9.38
N GLY A 57 5.08 -4.95 -9.04
CA GLY A 57 4.04 -5.53 -9.89
C GLY A 57 2.80 -4.65 -9.96
N ILE A 58 1.92 -5.00 -10.90
CA ILE A 58 0.60 -4.39 -11.08
C ILE A 58 -0.43 -5.49 -10.95
N CYS A 59 -1.18 -5.46 -9.86
CA CYS A 59 -2.19 -6.46 -9.55
C CYS A 59 -3.59 -6.04 -10.06
N GLY A 60 -4.50 -7.01 -10.13
CA GLY A 60 -5.90 -6.76 -10.46
C GLY A 60 -6.59 -5.80 -9.48
N SER A 61 -6.20 -5.82 -8.21
CA SER A 61 -6.71 -4.89 -7.18
C SER A 61 -6.27 -3.45 -7.47
N ASP A 62 -5.00 -3.22 -7.85
CA ASP A 62 -4.51 -1.90 -8.23
C ASP A 62 -5.31 -1.35 -9.44
N LEU A 63 -5.49 -2.18 -10.47
CA LEU A 63 -6.25 -1.80 -11.66
C LEU A 63 -7.71 -1.51 -11.33
N ALA A 64 -8.35 -2.34 -10.49
CA ALA A 64 -9.72 -2.11 -10.05
C ALA A 64 -9.85 -0.77 -9.30
N THR A 65 -8.86 -0.40 -8.48
CA THR A 65 -8.88 0.89 -7.77
C THR A 65 -8.66 2.06 -8.72
N VAL A 66 -7.66 1.99 -9.60
CA VAL A 66 -7.39 3.03 -10.61
C VAL A 66 -8.59 3.26 -11.54
N HIS A 67 -9.36 2.20 -11.84
CA HIS A 67 -10.56 2.26 -12.66
C HIS A 67 -11.83 2.63 -11.88
N GLY A 68 -11.76 2.83 -10.56
CA GLY A 68 -12.94 3.11 -9.73
C GLY A 68 -13.95 1.97 -9.66
N GLN A 69 -13.47 0.74 -9.88
CA GLN A 69 -14.25 -0.51 -9.83
C GLN A 69 -14.10 -1.23 -8.49
N SER A 70 -13.24 -0.75 -7.59
CA SER A 70 -13.13 -1.28 -6.23
C SER A 70 -14.42 -1.10 -5.46
N SER A 71 -14.82 -2.12 -4.71
CA SER A 71 -15.97 -2.03 -3.82
C SER A 71 -15.73 -0.99 -2.74
N ARG A 72 -16.72 -0.13 -2.50
CA ARG A 72 -16.67 0.87 -1.42
C ARG A 72 -16.65 0.24 -0.02
N TRP A 73 -16.96 -1.05 0.10
CA TRP A 73 -16.79 -1.80 1.35
C TRP A 73 -15.36 -1.72 1.89
N PHE A 74 -14.36 -1.61 1.01
CA PHE A 74 -12.96 -1.50 1.41
C PHE A 74 -12.59 -0.14 2.03
N GLU A 75 -13.42 0.91 1.90
CA GLU A 75 -13.11 2.27 2.38
C GLU A 75 -12.84 2.33 3.90
N THR A 76 -13.32 1.36 4.68
CA THR A 76 -13.08 1.29 6.13
C THR A 76 -11.79 0.57 6.52
N ILE A 77 -11.13 -0.10 5.56
CA ILE A 77 -9.93 -0.91 5.78
C ILE A 77 -8.77 -0.50 4.85
N VAL A 78 -8.85 0.71 4.30
CA VAL A 78 -7.78 1.40 3.57
C VAL A 78 -7.74 2.86 4.02
N SER A 79 -6.61 3.54 3.83
CA SER A 79 -6.48 4.96 4.15
C SER A 79 -5.88 5.73 2.99
N PHE A 80 -6.40 6.94 2.74
CA PHE A 80 -6.02 7.81 1.63
C PHE A 80 -5.34 9.09 2.15
N PRO A 81 -4.54 9.78 1.32
CA PRO A 81 -4.03 9.31 0.03
C PRO A 81 -2.98 8.22 0.22
N PHE A 82 -2.86 7.30 -0.74
CA PHE A 82 -1.83 6.26 -0.68
C PHE A 82 -1.15 6.06 -2.02
N THR A 83 0.06 5.49 -1.96
CA THR A 83 0.80 5.04 -3.15
C THR A 83 0.53 3.55 -3.37
N PRO A 84 0.04 3.10 -4.54
CA PRO A 84 -0.22 1.69 -4.80
C PRO A 84 1.06 0.83 -4.91
N GLY A 85 0.86 -0.46 -5.11
CA GLY A 85 1.93 -1.44 -5.32
C GLY A 85 2.26 -2.24 -4.05
N HIS A 86 1.89 -3.52 -4.08
CA HIS A 86 2.07 -4.47 -2.97
C HIS A 86 2.83 -5.74 -3.40
N GLU A 87 3.26 -5.81 -4.66
CA GLU A 87 4.10 -6.88 -5.20
C GLU A 87 5.52 -6.32 -5.40
N VAL A 88 6.32 -6.23 -4.34
CA VAL A 88 7.53 -5.37 -4.33
C VAL A 88 8.82 -6.17 -4.17
N VAL A 89 9.80 -5.86 -5.02
CA VAL A 89 11.23 -6.14 -4.81
C VAL A 89 11.94 -4.81 -4.52
N ALA A 90 12.70 -4.76 -3.44
CA ALA A 90 13.40 -3.55 -3.01
C ALA A 90 14.84 -3.85 -2.57
N ASP A 91 15.64 -2.80 -2.43
CA ASP A 91 16.87 -2.84 -1.64
C ASP A 91 16.55 -2.32 -0.23
N ASP A 92 16.95 -3.06 0.80
CA ASP A 92 16.83 -2.68 2.21
C ASP A 92 17.90 -1.61 2.61
N PRO A 93 17.89 -1.08 3.85
CA PRO A 93 18.90 -0.09 4.27
C PRO A 93 20.35 -0.56 4.19
N ASN A 94 20.60 -1.87 4.18
CA ASN A 94 21.92 -2.47 4.05
C ASN A 94 22.29 -2.76 2.59
N GLY A 95 21.41 -2.45 1.64
CA GLY A 95 21.57 -2.77 0.22
C GLY A 95 21.27 -4.24 -0.12
N GLN A 96 20.70 -5.01 0.81
CA GLN A 96 20.27 -6.38 0.53
C GLN A 96 18.96 -6.35 -0.25
N ARG A 97 18.87 -7.19 -1.29
CA ARG A 97 17.63 -7.36 -2.03
C ARG A 97 16.62 -8.13 -1.18
N VAL A 98 15.40 -7.61 -1.13
CA VAL A 98 14.29 -8.17 -0.37
C VAL A 98 13.01 -8.19 -1.20
N VAL A 99 12.12 -9.13 -0.90
CA VAL A 99 10.69 -9.08 -1.25
C VAL A 99 9.88 -8.66 -0.03
N VAL A 100 8.76 -7.98 -0.25
CA VAL A 100 7.89 -7.47 0.81
C VAL A 100 6.68 -8.39 0.98
N GLU A 101 6.46 -8.92 2.17
CA GLU A 101 5.17 -9.46 2.62
C GLU A 101 4.21 -8.29 2.89
N PRO A 102 3.19 -8.07 2.04
CA PRO A 102 2.45 -6.83 2.06
C PRO A 102 1.49 -6.70 3.25
N VAL A 103 1.14 -7.79 3.93
CA VAL A 103 0.18 -7.74 5.04
C VAL A 103 0.71 -6.91 6.22
N LEU A 104 -0.07 -5.89 6.61
CA LEU A 104 0.19 -5.06 7.79
C LEU A 104 -0.36 -5.74 9.05
N GLY A 105 0.29 -6.83 9.44
CA GLY A 105 -0.08 -7.67 10.58
C GLY A 105 0.18 -7.01 11.95
N CYS A 106 -0.17 -7.74 13.03
CA CYS A 106 -0.02 -7.24 14.41
C CYS A 106 1.40 -6.75 14.75
N VAL A 107 2.44 -7.45 14.28
CA VAL A 107 3.84 -7.07 14.52
C VAL A 107 4.17 -5.73 13.87
N ALA A 108 3.89 -5.56 12.57
CA ALA A 108 4.12 -4.29 11.87
C ALA A 108 3.35 -3.12 12.51
N ARG A 109 2.17 -3.40 13.08
CA ARG A 109 1.32 -2.43 13.79
C ARG A 109 1.74 -2.17 15.25
N GLY A 110 2.81 -2.78 15.74
CA GLY A 110 3.29 -2.61 17.12
C GLY A 110 2.32 -3.17 18.18
N LEU A 111 1.53 -4.19 17.84
CA LEU A 111 0.50 -4.74 18.73
C LEU A 111 1.03 -5.93 19.52
N SER A 112 0.87 -5.87 20.84
CA SER A 112 1.10 -6.97 21.77
C SER A 112 -0.03 -7.05 22.80
N PRO A 113 -0.65 -8.23 23.04
CA PRO A 113 -0.36 -9.51 22.40
C PRO A 113 -0.83 -9.57 20.94
N LEU A 114 -0.26 -10.49 20.15
CA LEU A 114 -0.72 -10.78 18.78
C LEU A 114 -2.17 -11.31 18.79
N CYS A 115 -2.93 -11.08 17.73
CA CYS A 115 -4.19 -11.81 17.52
C CYS A 115 -3.92 -13.30 17.24
N THR A 116 -4.93 -14.15 17.40
CA THR A 116 -4.82 -15.61 17.21
C THR A 116 -4.27 -15.95 15.82
N ALA A 117 -4.83 -15.35 14.76
CA ALA A 117 -4.36 -15.58 13.40
C ALA A 117 -2.88 -15.23 13.19
N CYS A 118 -2.41 -14.08 13.71
CA CYS A 118 -1.00 -13.70 13.61
C CYS A 118 -0.09 -14.60 14.46
N ALA A 119 -0.53 -15.02 15.65
CA ALA A 119 0.21 -15.96 16.48
C ALA A 119 0.40 -17.33 15.80
N ASP A 120 -0.57 -17.74 14.97
CA ASP A 120 -0.51 -18.96 14.16
C ASP A 120 0.24 -18.78 12.82
N GLY A 121 0.80 -17.60 12.54
CA GLY A 121 1.44 -17.29 11.25
C GLY A 121 0.48 -17.09 10.07
N ARG A 122 -0.83 -17.05 10.30
CA ARG A 122 -1.87 -16.81 9.28
C ARG A 122 -2.08 -15.32 9.05
N LEU A 123 -1.03 -14.63 8.59
CA LEU A 123 -1.00 -13.16 8.52
C LEU A 123 -2.18 -12.57 7.73
N GLY A 124 -2.56 -13.17 6.60
CA GLY A 124 -3.72 -12.75 5.80
C GLY A 124 -5.07 -12.77 6.53
N ASN A 125 -5.15 -13.39 7.71
CA ASN A 125 -6.33 -13.41 8.57
C ASN A 125 -6.17 -12.51 9.81
N CYS A 126 -5.22 -11.57 9.82
CA CYS A 126 -5.03 -10.64 10.92
C CYS A 126 -6.35 -9.93 11.28
N GLU A 127 -6.74 -10.03 12.55
CA GLU A 127 -8.01 -9.47 13.06
C GLU A 127 -7.92 -7.97 13.36
N ARG A 128 -6.73 -7.35 13.17
CA ARG A 128 -6.39 -6.01 13.68
C ARG A 128 -5.73 -5.11 12.63
N ILE A 129 -6.07 -5.29 11.35
CA ILE A 129 -5.54 -4.52 10.21
C ILE A 129 -5.93 -3.03 10.17
N THR A 130 -6.57 -2.51 11.22
CA THR A 130 -6.96 -1.10 11.36
C THR A 130 -6.57 -0.51 12.72
N HIS A 131 -5.69 -1.19 13.46
CA HIS A 131 -5.29 -0.80 14.81
C HIS A 131 -3.78 -0.51 14.88
N GLY A 132 -3.34 -0.03 16.04
CA GLY A 132 -1.92 0.14 16.35
C GLY A 132 -1.36 1.47 15.86
N CYS A 133 -0.08 1.47 15.49
CA CYS A 133 0.65 2.67 15.11
C CYS A 133 0.47 3.11 13.64
N LEU A 134 -0.43 2.47 12.89
CA LEU A 134 -0.76 2.82 11.51
C LEU A 134 -2.26 3.04 11.39
N ASP A 135 -2.64 3.91 10.46
CA ASP A 135 -3.99 4.04 9.96
C ASP A 135 -4.52 2.72 9.35
N ALA A 136 -5.82 2.75 9.01
CA ALA A 136 -6.48 1.63 8.35
C ALA A 136 -5.75 1.23 7.07
N GLY A 137 -5.44 -0.06 6.94
CA GLY A 137 -4.70 -0.55 5.78
C GLY A 137 -4.66 -2.06 5.75
N LEU A 138 -5.37 -2.64 4.78
CA LEU A 138 -5.38 -4.08 4.51
C LEU A 138 -3.96 -4.61 4.29
N GLN A 139 -3.14 -3.82 3.61
CA GLN A 139 -1.76 -4.11 3.26
C GLN A 139 -1.02 -2.83 2.88
N THR A 140 0.31 -2.93 2.82
CA THR A 140 1.16 -1.98 2.09
C THR A 140 0.61 -1.77 0.67
N GLY A 141 0.69 -0.55 0.13
CA GLY A 141 0.04 -0.22 -1.14
C GLY A 141 -1.45 0.13 -1.03
N PHE A 142 -2.03 0.10 0.17
CA PHE A 142 -3.41 0.54 0.50
C PHE A 142 -3.47 1.25 1.87
N CYS A 143 -2.36 1.85 2.30
CA CYS A 143 -2.23 2.57 3.56
C CYS A 143 -1.43 3.86 3.34
N CYS A 144 -1.93 4.99 3.85
CA CYS A 144 -1.29 6.31 3.74
C CYS A 144 0.05 6.39 4.46
N ASP A 145 0.21 5.68 5.59
CA ASP A 145 1.41 5.74 6.42
C ASP A 145 2.60 4.99 5.82
N THR A 146 2.34 3.93 5.05
CA THR A 146 3.41 3.06 4.53
C THR A 146 3.80 3.38 3.09
N GLY A 147 2.83 3.86 2.29
CA GLY A 147 2.95 3.92 0.84
C GLY A 147 2.97 2.52 0.21
N GLY A 148 3.55 2.41 -0.98
CA GLY A 148 3.62 1.19 -1.79
C GLY A 148 4.70 1.28 -2.86
N GLY A 149 4.94 0.19 -3.58
CA GLY A 149 6.06 0.04 -4.49
C GLY A 149 6.03 0.89 -5.77
N TRP A 150 4.92 1.59 -6.06
CA TRP A 150 4.85 2.52 -7.20
C TRP A 150 5.47 3.88 -6.86
N SER A 151 6.63 3.84 -6.21
CA SER A 151 7.39 4.98 -5.72
C SER A 151 8.89 4.72 -5.81
N THR A 152 9.67 5.77 -5.59
CA THR A 152 11.14 5.66 -5.44
C THR A 152 11.57 5.29 -4.02
N GLU A 153 10.65 5.32 -3.05
CA GLU A 153 10.89 4.99 -1.63
C GLU A 153 9.56 4.55 -0.99
N MET A 154 9.59 3.60 -0.08
CA MET A 154 8.44 3.25 0.75
C MET A 154 8.89 2.80 2.14
N LEU A 155 7.95 2.69 3.07
CA LEU A 155 8.22 2.21 4.42
C LEU A 155 7.81 0.76 4.57
N ALA A 156 8.63 0.00 5.28
CA ALA A 156 8.34 -1.39 5.63
C ALA A 156 8.80 -1.68 7.05
N HIS A 157 8.05 -2.53 7.75
CA HIS A 157 8.52 -3.09 9.00
C HIS A 157 9.47 -4.27 8.71
N PRO A 158 10.56 -4.48 9.48
CA PRO A 158 11.49 -5.60 9.27
C PRO A 158 10.82 -6.97 9.20
N SER A 159 9.69 -7.17 9.89
CA SER A 159 8.92 -8.42 9.82
C SER A 159 8.28 -8.70 8.45
N GLN A 160 8.23 -7.71 7.56
CA GLN A 160 7.72 -7.82 6.19
C GLN A 160 8.83 -8.12 5.18
N LEU A 161 10.11 -8.02 5.58
CA LEU A 161 11.23 -8.07 4.65
C LEU A 161 11.82 -9.48 4.57
N HIS A 162 11.85 -10.05 3.38
CA HIS A 162 12.38 -11.39 3.12
C HIS A 162 13.54 -11.31 2.12
N PRO A 163 14.78 -11.68 2.50
CA PRO A 163 15.93 -11.66 1.60
C PRO A 163 15.77 -12.59 0.38
N VAL A 164 16.27 -12.15 -0.79
CA VAL A 164 16.30 -12.92 -2.05
C VAL A 164 17.59 -12.76 -2.84
#